data_AF-A0A1V4QSI7-F1
#
_entry.id   AF-A0A1V4QSI7-F1
#
_cell.length_a   1.000
_cell.length_b   1.000
_cell.length_c   1.000
_cell.angle_alpha   90.00
_cell.angle_beta   90.00
_cell.angle_gamma   90.00
#
_symmetry.space_group_name_H-M   'P 1'
#
loop_
_entity.id
_entity.type
_entity.pdbx_description
1 polymer ?
#
loop_
_entity_poly.entity_id
_entity_poly.type
_entity_poly.pdbx_seq_one_letter_code
_entity_poly.pdbx_strand_id
1 'polypeptide(L)'
;MSGGDGYDVTGPSGIAHEMMHNWWGNFVFFDADKGNWCEAITTYLTNYYWLEASGQEEEALKWRKHASVKYSINAPPDRAYPLIEFRGKQNEVDGAVGYEKGAMFFHYLRKLIGDDAFFAGLRQVIREHGGDFATWDDFRDAFKAHAPEQVQQTVNLDEVFQHWLTRPDAPDFWIESAGNELNRQTGDWTFAARFRQAQPYWALKLAFSLEDEDGKLLAEGLLQMNDRESSFSVTGPKPYPTCIVELDPEWHMFRQVPLSAQEPCLNLVMNDPTTIVVYPSAKDAMSDELTKLVEVIEASGRELTIISDTEFKLEMLADHSLFILGGGSANSAWEQVRELVPMETFTANPRSFTIGRKVYDAKGMSVLATFTHPRSRGKFISIYHGNSVEALARARYIFFYGWDSFVVFQGGRLMEREMLPPLTNPWRREVKSARFDASDARETTPLRSGQS
;
A
#
# COMPACT_ATOMS: atom_id res chain seq x y z
N MET A 1 -22.47 -7.65 0.56
CA MET A 1 -22.56 -8.18 -0.81
C MET A 1 -21.35 -7.67 -1.57
N SER A 2 -20.77 -8.53 -2.43
CA SER A 2 -19.57 -8.36 -3.29
C SER A 2 -18.32 -7.76 -2.63
N GLY A 3 -17.53 -8.63 -1.98
CA GLY A 3 -16.16 -8.35 -1.55
C GLY A 3 -15.24 -9.49 -1.97
N GLY A 4 -15.21 -9.79 -3.26
CA GLY A 4 -14.39 -10.85 -3.82
C GLY A 4 -13.85 -10.42 -5.17
N ASP A 5 -12.69 -9.79 -5.18
CA ASP A 5 -12.03 -9.41 -6.43
C ASP A 5 -11.25 -10.60 -7.00
N GLY A 6 -12.00 -11.63 -7.38
CA GLY A 6 -11.76 -12.24 -8.68
C GLY A 6 -12.59 -11.44 -9.67
N TYR A 7 -12.00 -10.41 -10.29
CA TYR A 7 -12.59 -9.53 -11.31
C TYR A 7 -14.13 -9.58 -11.36
N ASP A 8 -14.78 -8.79 -10.50
CA ASP A 8 -16.18 -8.48 -10.73
C ASP A 8 -16.28 -7.67 -12.03
N VAL A 9 -16.44 -8.39 -13.15
CA VAL A 9 -16.64 -7.79 -14.47
C VAL A 9 -17.87 -6.88 -14.50
N THR A 10 -18.81 -7.02 -13.57
CA THR A 10 -19.98 -6.14 -13.43
C THR A 10 -19.78 -4.99 -12.44
N GLY A 11 -18.66 -4.99 -11.71
CA GLY A 11 -18.27 -3.91 -10.81
C GLY A 11 -17.63 -2.72 -11.55
N PRO A 12 -17.39 -1.61 -10.84
CA PRO A 12 -16.82 -0.38 -11.41
C PRO A 12 -15.45 -0.56 -12.09
N SER A 13 -14.75 -1.66 -11.79
CA SER A 13 -13.39 -1.94 -12.27
C SER A 13 -13.32 -2.60 -13.65
N GLY A 14 -14.42 -3.18 -14.15
CA GLY A 14 -14.46 -3.90 -15.42
C GLY A 14 -15.31 -3.18 -16.46
N ILE A 15 -16.60 -3.53 -16.55
CA ILE A 15 -17.50 -2.97 -17.58
C ILE A 15 -17.58 -1.44 -17.50
N ALA A 16 -17.59 -0.83 -16.31
CA ALA A 16 -17.66 0.63 -16.22
C ALA A 16 -16.40 1.31 -16.76
N HIS A 17 -15.22 0.74 -16.51
CA HIS A 17 -13.94 1.18 -17.09
C HIS A 17 -14.01 1.13 -18.63
N GLU A 18 -14.41 -0.02 -19.19
CA GLU A 18 -14.57 -0.19 -20.64
C GLU A 18 -15.64 0.73 -21.25
N MET A 19 -16.72 1.01 -20.52
CA MET A 19 -17.76 1.95 -20.97
C MET A 19 -17.27 3.39 -20.93
N MET A 20 -16.48 3.77 -19.94
CA MET A 20 -15.90 5.11 -19.82
C MET A 20 -14.94 5.41 -20.98
N HIS A 21 -14.34 4.38 -21.58
CA HIS A 21 -13.54 4.54 -22.78
C HIS A 21 -14.31 5.10 -23.99
N ASN A 22 -15.64 5.10 -23.99
CA ASN A 22 -16.43 5.79 -25.03
C ASN A 22 -16.12 7.30 -25.11
N TRP A 23 -15.75 7.94 -24.00
CA TRP A 23 -15.31 9.34 -23.99
C TRP A 23 -13.79 9.44 -24.15
N TRP A 24 -13.06 8.69 -23.33
CA TRP A 24 -11.60 8.74 -23.29
C TRP A 24 -11.03 7.54 -24.04
N GLY A 25 -10.34 7.77 -25.16
CA GLY A 25 -9.76 6.72 -26.00
C GLY A 25 -10.57 6.40 -27.26
N ASN A 26 -11.91 6.50 -27.23
CA ASN A 26 -12.75 6.26 -28.43
C ASN A 26 -13.39 7.53 -29.02
N PHE A 27 -13.54 8.61 -28.23
CA PHE A 27 -14.02 9.90 -28.73
C PHE A 27 -12.92 10.96 -28.71
N VAL A 28 -12.23 11.12 -27.59
CA VAL A 28 -10.95 11.85 -27.53
C VAL A 28 -9.82 10.84 -27.59
N PHE A 29 -9.05 10.81 -28.67
CA PHE A 29 -7.98 9.84 -28.87
C PHE A 29 -6.72 10.26 -28.08
N PHE A 30 -5.92 9.29 -27.64
CA PHE A 30 -4.60 9.57 -27.08
C PHE A 30 -3.52 9.32 -28.14
N ASP A 31 -2.48 10.15 -28.15
CA ASP A 31 -1.28 9.88 -28.94
C ASP A 31 -0.34 8.98 -28.12
N ALA A 32 -0.18 7.74 -28.57
CA ALA A 32 0.67 6.76 -27.87
C ALA A 32 2.11 7.27 -27.72
N ASP A 33 2.66 8.01 -28.68
CA ASP A 33 4.03 8.54 -28.60
C ASP A 33 4.18 9.63 -27.53
N LYS A 34 3.06 10.23 -27.10
CA LYS A 34 2.98 11.29 -26.08
C LYS A 34 2.50 10.79 -24.71
N GLY A 35 2.25 9.49 -24.56
CA GLY A 35 1.79 8.89 -23.31
C GLY A 35 0.31 8.56 -23.30
N ASN A 36 -0.02 7.38 -22.80
CA ASN A 36 -1.39 6.91 -22.67
C ASN A 36 -2.02 7.45 -21.37
N TRP A 37 -2.57 8.67 -21.43
CA TRP A 37 -3.35 9.26 -20.33
C TRP A 37 -4.74 8.62 -20.15
N CYS A 38 -5.19 7.85 -21.14
CA CYS A 38 -6.53 7.32 -21.21
C CYS A 38 -6.82 6.33 -20.07
N GLU A 39 -5.91 5.37 -19.83
CA GLU A 39 -6.08 4.40 -18.74
C GLU A 39 -6.14 5.08 -17.37
N ALA A 40 -5.34 6.13 -17.18
CA ALA A 40 -5.28 6.89 -15.93
C ALA A 40 -6.60 7.61 -15.63
N ILE A 41 -7.14 8.37 -16.59
CA ILE A 41 -8.40 9.11 -16.37
C ILE A 41 -9.60 8.17 -16.27
N THR A 42 -9.63 7.09 -17.06
CA THR A 42 -10.69 6.08 -16.99
C THR A 42 -10.67 5.42 -15.61
N THR A 43 -9.51 4.91 -15.17
CA THR A 43 -9.33 4.32 -13.83
C THR A 43 -9.77 5.29 -12.73
N TYR A 44 -9.35 6.56 -12.83
CA TYR A 44 -9.70 7.56 -11.84
C TYR A 44 -11.22 7.78 -11.76
N LEU A 45 -11.90 7.92 -12.89
CA LEU A 45 -13.34 8.23 -12.90
C LEU A 45 -14.19 7.03 -12.48
N THR A 46 -13.80 5.80 -12.83
CA THR A 46 -14.61 4.59 -12.61
C THR A 46 -14.23 3.82 -11.35
N ASN A 47 -12.95 3.66 -11.07
CA ASN A 47 -12.48 2.79 -9.99
C ASN A 47 -12.34 3.58 -8.69
N TYR A 48 -12.01 4.87 -8.76
CA TYR A 48 -11.89 5.73 -7.59
C TYR A 48 -13.06 6.70 -7.41
N TYR A 49 -13.25 7.66 -8.33
CA TYR A 49 -14.16 8.80 -8.13
C TYR A 49 -15.60 8.34 -7.94
N TRP A 50 -16.02 7.24 -8.58
CA TRP A 50 -17.32 6.63 -8.33
C TRP A 50 -17.54 6.25 -6.85
N LEU A 51 -16.52 5.71 -6.16
CA LEU A 51 -16.61 5.37 -4.73
C LEU A 51 -16.88 6.64 -3.91
N GLU A 52 -16.10 7.69 -4.15
CA GLU A 52 -16.26 8.97 -3.45
C GLU A 52 -17.63 9.60 -3.77
N ALA A 53 -18.00 9.70 -5.05
CA ALA A 53 -19.25 10.31 -5.50
C ALA A 53 -20.51 9.54 -5.06
N SER A 54 -20.36 8.24 -4.75
CA SER A 54 -21.44 7.40 -4.20
C SER A 54 -21.47 7.33 -2.68
N GLY A 55 -20.60 8.10 -1.99
CA GLY A 55 -20.54 8.16 -0.53
C GLY A 55 -19.87 6.95 0.13
N GLN A 56 -19.10 6.16 -0.61
CA GLN A 56 -18.35 5.01 -0.10
C GLN A 56 -16.95 5.43 0.37
N GLU A 57 -16.87 6.34 1.34
CA GLU A 57 -15.59 6.97 1.74
C GLU A 57 -14.57 5.94 2.26
N GLU A 58 -15.01 4.92 3.00
CA GLU A 58 -14.10 3.86 3.49
C GLU A 58 -13.43 3.10 2.33
N GLU A 59 -14.20 2.77 1.28
CA GLU A 59 -13.67 2.11 0.10
C GLU A 59 -12.82 3.06 -0.77
N ALA A 60 -13.19 4.34 -0.84
CA ALA A 60 -12.37 5.35 -1.50
C ALA A 60 -11.00 5.51 -0.83
N LEU A 61 -10.95 5.55 0.51
CA LEU A 61 -9.72 5.55 1.29
C LEU A 61 -8.90 4.28 1.04
N LYS A 62 -9.53 3.09 1.12
CA LYS A 62 -8.88 1.82 0.81
C LYS A 62 -8.27 1.81 -0.58
N TRP A 63 -8.98 2.37 -1.58
CA TRP A 63 -8.48 2.47 -2.94
C TRP A 63 -7.22 3.35 -3.03
N ARG A 64 -7.23 4.55 -2.42
CA ARG A 64 -6.05 5.46 -2.41
C ARG A 64 -4.85 4.82 -1.74
N LYS A 65 -5.06 4.13 -0.63
CA LYS A 65 -4.03 3.35 0.06
C LYS A 65 -3.51 2.22 -0.83
N HIS A 66 -4.41 1.45 -1.42
CA HIS A 66 -4.07 0.32 -2.29
C HIS A 66 -3.26 0.77 -3.51
N ALA A 67 -3.62 1.88 -4.15
CA ALA A 67 -2.86 2.45 -5.26
C ALA A 67 -1.39 2.71 -4.87
N SER A 68 -1.15 3.32 -3.71
CA SER A 68 0.19 3.60 -3.18
C SER A 68 0.97 2.32 -2.84
N VAL A 69 0.33 1.34 -2.21
CA VAL A 69 0.93 0.05 -1.86
C VAL A 69 1.28 -0.74 -3.13
N LYS A 70 0.35 -0.85 -4.07
CA LYS A 70 0.53 -1.58 -5.33
C LYS A 70 1.66 -0.99 -6.16
N TYR A 71 1.76 0.33 -6.23
CA TYR A 71 2.91 0.99 -6.83
C TYR A 71 4.22 0.61 -6.14
N SER A 72 4.25 0.68 -4.81
CA SER A 72 5.45 0.40 -4.03
C SER A 72 5.94 -1.04 -4.16
N ILE A 73 5.04 -2.00 -4.38
CA ILE A 73 5.38 -3.42 -4.60
C ILE A 73 5.80 -3.68 -6.04
N ASN A 74 5.01 -3.20 -7.01
CA ASN A 74 5.17 -3.60 -8.40
C ASN A 74 6.13 -2.70 -9.19
N ALA A 75 6.26 -1.43 -8.81
CA ALA A 75 7.16 -0.45 -9.41
C ALA A 75 8.11 0.15 -8.35
N PRO A 76 8.99 -0.67 -7.73
CA PRO A 76 10.03 -0.15 -6.85
C PRO A 76 11.00 0.78 -7.61
N PRO A 77 11.81 1.59 -6.91
CA PRO A 77 12.64 2.63 -7.54
C PRO A 77 13.57 2.17 -8.67
N ASP A 78 13.99 0.91 -8.67
CA ASP A 78 14.85 0.30 -9.70
C ASP A 78 14.09 -0.17 -10.95
N ARG A 79 12.76 -0.24 -10.90
CA ARG A 79 11.88 -0.70 -11.99
C ARG A 79 10.88 0.34 -12.46
N ALA A 80 10.56 1.33 -11.63
CA ALA A 80 9.61 2.38 -11.96
C ALA A 80 10.11 3.24 -13.14
N TYR A 81 9.17 3.74 -13.94
CA TYR A 81 9.45 4.62 -15.07
C TYR A 81 8.48 5.83 -15.09
N PRO A 82 8.81 6.91 -15.81
CA PRO A 82 7.96 8.09 -15.89
C PRO A 82 6.56 7.81 -16.44
N LEU A 83 5.52 8.40 -15.84
CA LEU A 83 4.13 8.21 -16.29
C LEU A 83 3.91 8.61 -17.75
N ILE A 84 4.62 9.63 -18.25
CA ILE A 84 4.56 10.05 -19.66
C ILE A 84 5.06 8.98 -20.64
N GLU A 85 5.84 8.00 -20.18
CA GLU A 85 6.35 6.88 -20.97
C GLU A 85 5.40 5.68 -21.00
N PHE A 86 4.32 5.69 -20.20
CA PHE A 86 3.32 4.62 -20.23
C PHE A 86 2.62 4.55 -21.59
N ARG A 87 2.52 3.34 -22.14
CA ARG A 87 1.88 3.06 -23.45
C ARG A 87 0.68 2.14 -23.33
N GLY A 88 0.71 1.21 -22.39
CA GLY A 88 -0.33 0.23 -22.13
C GLY A 88 0.18 -0.86 -21.19
N LYS A 89 -0.73 -1.61 -20.57
CA LYS A 89 -0.36 -2.65 -19.61
C LYS A 89 0.16 -3.92 -20.30
N GLN A 90 1.41 -4.28 -20.07
CA GLN A 90 1.99 -5.59 -20.44
C GLN A 90 2.36 -6.41 -19.19
N ASN A 91 2.69 -5.74 -18.09
CA ASN A 91 3.00 -6.36 -16.81
C ASN A 91 2.44 -5.52 -15.63
N GLU A 92 2.74 -5.92 -14.40
CA GLU A 92 2.25 -5.23 -13.21
C GLU A 92 2.96 -3.91 -12.89
N VAL A 93 4.18 -3.68 -13.42
CA VAL A 93 4.86 -2.37 -13.37
C VAL A 93 4.03 -1.35 -14.16
N ASP A 94 3.60 -1.73 -15.36
CA ASP A 94 2.76 -0.86 -16.21
C ASP A 94 1.42 -0.55 -15.55
N GLY A 95 0.83 -1.55 -14.88
CA GLY A 95 -0.38 -1.37 -14.07
C GLY A 95 -0.19 -0.35 -12.96
N ALA A 96 0.89 -0.49 -12.19
CA ALA A 96 1.25 0.45 -11.12
C ALA A 96 1.46 1.88 -11.63
N VAL A 97 2.15 2.05 -12.77
CA VAL A 97 2.45 3.37 -13.32
C VAL A 97 1.20 3.98 -13.98
N GLY A 98 0.64 3.32 -14.99
CA GLY A 98 -0.42 3.89 -15.83
C GLY A 98 -1.78 3.99 -15.14
N TYR A 99 -2.12 3.03 -14.27
CA TYR A 99 -3.43 2.96 -13.64
C TYR A 99 -3.39 3.59 -12.25
N GLU A 100 -2.49 3.14 -11.38
CA GLU A 100 -2.48 3.59 -9.98
C GLU A 100 -1.92 5.02 -9.83
N LYS A 101 -0.65 5.23 -10.22
CA LYS A 101 -0.01 6.55 -10.17
C LYS A 101 -0.73 7.55 -11.08
N GLY A 102 -1.11 7.12 -12.28
CA GLY A 102 -1.89 7.93 -13.22
C GLY A 102 -3.23 8.40 -12.67
N ALA A 103 -4.03 7.52 -12.08
CA ALA A 103 -5.29 7.93 -11.49
C ALA A 103 -5.11 8.81 -10.25
N MET A 104 -4.10 8.54 -9.42
CA MET A 104 -3.76 9.39 -8.28
C MET A 104 -3.23 10.76 -8.69
N PHE A 105 -2.66 10.92 -9.89
CA PHE A 105 -2.33 12.23 -10.45
C PHE A 105 -3.60 13.06 -10.71
N PHE A 106 -4.61 12.48 -11.36
CA PHE A 106 -5.90 13.15 -11.55
C PHE A 106 -6.61 13.44 -10.23
N HIS A 107 -6.54 12.53 -9.26
CA HIS A 107 -7.02 12.78 -7.89
C HIS A 107 -6.34 14.00 -7.28
N TYR A 108 -5.00 14.03 -7.30
CA TYR A 108 -4.23 15.14 -6.78
C TYR A 108 -4.60 16.46 -7.45
N LEU A 109 -4.71 16.48 -8.79
CA LEU A 109 -5.15 17.66 -9.54
C LEU A 109 -6.53 18.13 -9.09
N ARG A 110 -7.53 17.24 -8.96
CA ARG A 110 -8.86 17.63 -8.50
C ARG A 110 -8.83 18.20 -7.09
N LYS A 111 -8.10 17.57 -6.15
CA LYS A 111 -7.95 18.10 -4.78
C LYS A 111 -7.22 19.45 -4.75
N LEU A 112 -6.35 19.70 -5.72
CA LEU A 112 -5.58 20.94 -5.85
C LEU A 112 -6.40 22.11 -6.41
N ILE A 113 -7.12 21.90 -7.52
CA ILE A 113 -7.84 22.97 -8.23
C ILE A 113 -9.34 23.04 -7.87
N GLY A 114 -9.86 22.03 -7.18
CA GLY A 114 -11.26 21.90 -6.82
C GLY A 114 -12.11 21.21 -7.90
N ASP A 115 -13.24 20.66 -7.47
CA ASP A 115 -14.14 19.85 -8.32
C ASP A 115 -14.67 20.62 -9.54
N ASP A 116 -15.18 21.84 -9.34
CA ASP A 116 -15.77 22.64 -10.41
C ASP A 116 -14.78 22.92 -11.54
N ALA A 117 -13.56 23.34 -11.18
CA ALA A 117 -12.47 23.62 -12.10
C ALA A 117 -11.99 22.35 -12.82
N PHE A 118 -11.83 21.25 -12.08
CA PHE A 118 -11.44 19.96 -12.63
C PHE A 118 -12.41 19.46 -13.69
N PHE A 119 -13.71 19.41 -13.37
CA PHE A 119 -14.69 18.96 -14.35
C PHE A 119 -14.90 19.96 -15.49
N ALA A 120 -14.66 21.26 -15.27
CA ALA A 120 -14.66 22.25 -16.36
C ALA A 120 -13.51 22.00 -17.35
N GLY A 121 -12.31 21.70 -16.85
CA GLY A 121 -11.15 21.31 -17.66
C GLY A 121 -11.41 20.04 -18.47
N LEU A 122 -11.94 18.97 -17.85
CA LEU A 122 -12.30 17.75 -18.59
C LEU A 122 -13.30 18.04 -19.72
N ARG A 123 -14.33 18.87 -19.45
CA ARG A 123 -15.29 19.28 -20.49
C ARG A 123 -14.63 20.12 -21.58
N GLN A 124 -13.61 20.92 -21.26
CA GLN A 124 -12.87 21.68 -22.27
C GLN A 124 -12.11 20.74 -23.20
N VAL A 125 -11.36 19.78 -22.67
CA VAL A 125 -10.64 18.78 -23.49
C VAL A 125 -11.60 18.04 -24.43
N ILE A 126 -12.76 17.60 -23.93
CA ILE A 126 -13.79 16.94 -24.76
C ILE A 126 -14.32 17.86 -25.87
N ARG A 127 -14.53 19.15 -25.59
CA ARG A 127 -15.02 20.11 -26.60
C ARG A 127 -13.98 20.41 -27.67
N GLU A 128 -12.71 20.50 -27.30
CA GLU A 128 -11.62 20.92 -28.18
C GLU A 128 -11.04 19.76 -29.00
N HIS A 129 -11.02 18.55 -28.43
CA HIS A 129 -10.40 17.36 -29.03
C HIS A 129 -11.38 16.22 -29.31
N GLY A 130 -12.70 16.48 -29.28
CA GLY A 130 -13.70 15.49 -29.63
C GLY A 130 -13.59 15.06 -31.09
N GLY A 131 -13.25 13.78 -31.33
CA GLY A 131 -12.95 13.24 -32.64
C GLY A 131 -11.51 13.46 -33.11
N ASP A 132 -10.62 13.96 -32.25
CA ASP A 132 -9.20 14.20 -32.52
C ASP A 132 -8.32 13.70 -31.36
N PHE A 133 -7.00 13.87 -31.49
CA PHE A 133 -6.00 13.50 -30.48
C PHE A 133 -5.83 14.60 -29.43
N ALA A 134 -5.69 14.17 -28.17
CA ALA A 134 -5.23 15.00 -27.06
C ALA A 134 -3.97 14.40 -26.42
N THR A 135 -3.20 15.26 -25.77
CA THR A 135 -1.96 14.97 -25.05
C THR A 135 -2.06 15.43 -23.60
N TRP A 136 -1.08 15.08 -22.77
CA TRP A 136 -0.99 15.61 -21.41
C TRP A 136 -0.90 17.15 -21.35
N ASP A 137 -0.34 17.80 -22.37
CA ASP A 137 -0.27 19.26 -22.45
C ASP A 137 -1.65 19.89 -22.62
N ASP A 138 -2.55 19.25 -23.38
CA ASP A 138 -3.92 19.74 -23.56
C ASP A 138 -4.72 19.66 -22.24
N PHE A 139 -4.52 18.58 -21.46
CA PHE A 139 -5.07 18.50 -20.09
C PHE A 139 -4.51 19.59 -19.18
N ARG A 140 -3.19 19.81 -19.21
CA ARG A 140 -2.53 20.86 -18.42
C ARG A 140 -3.13 22.22 -18.72
N ASP A 141 -3.25 22.57 -19.99
CA ASP A 141 -3.71 23.87 -20.43
C ASP A 141 -5.20 24.08 -20.10
N ALA A 142 -6.03 23.04 -20.27
CA ALA A 142 -7.44 23.07 -19.87
C ALA A 142 -7.63 23.23 -18.34
N PHE A 143 -6.87 22.49 -17.52
CA PHE A 143 -6.97 22.64 -16.06
C PHE A 143 -6.42 23.98 -15.58
N LYS A 144 -5.34 24.49 -16.19
CA LYS A 144 -4.81 25.83 -15.91
C LYS A 144 -5.83 26.92 -16.21
N ALA A 145 -6.53 26.83 -17.35
CA ALA A 145 -7.54 27.81 -17.75
C ALA A 145 -8.71 27.90 -16.76
N HIS A 146 -9.02 26.80 -16.07
CA HIS A 146 -10.14 26.71 -15.13
C HIS A 146 -9.75 26.78 -13.65
N ALA A 147 -8.45 26.68 -13.32
CA ALA A 147 -7.99 26.72 -11.94
C ALA A 147 -8.37 28.04 -11.25
N PRO A 148 -8.77 28.03 -9.96
CA PRO A 148 -9.05 29.25 -9.21
C PRO A 148 -7.83 30.19 -9.18
N GLU A 149 -8.07 31.50 -9.18
CA GLU A 149 -7.00 32.51 -9.17
C GLU A 149 -6.01 32.30 -8.02
N GLN A 150 -6.50 31.93 -6.84
CA GLN A 150 -5.67 31.66 -5.65
C GLN A 150 -4.71 30.49 -5.87
N VAL A 151 -5.15 29.46 -6.61
CA VAL A 151 -4.30 28.31 -6.95
C VAL A 151 -3.26 28.73 -7.98
N GLN A 152 -3.66 29.46 -9.03
CA GLN A 152 -2.72 29.96 -10.05
C GLN A 152 -1.64 30.88 -9.47
N GLN A 153 -1.95 31.65 -8.42
CA GLN A 153 -1.00 32.54 -7.75
C GLN A 153 -0.01 31.81 -6.82
N THR A 154 -0.35 30.61 -6.34
CA THR A 154 0.43 29.91 -5.31
C THR A 154 1.06 28.62 -5.80
N VAL A 155 0.61 28.07 -6.93
CA VAL A 155 1.03 26.78 -7.46
C VAL A 155 1.28 26.89 -8.95
N ASN A 156 2.50 26.51 -9.37
CA ASN A 156 2.83 26.39 -10.77
C ASN A 156 2.35 25.03 -11.31
N LEU A 157 1.21 25.03 -12.01
CA LEU A 157 0.65 23.80 -12.59
C LEU A 157 1.54 23.19 -13.69
N ASP A 158 2.39 23.96 -14.35
CA ASP A 158 3.36 23.41 -15.31
C ASP A 158 4.38 22.52 -14.60
N GLU A 159 4.90 22.98 -13.46
CA GLU A 159 5.82 22.19 -12.61
C GLU A 159 5.12 20.98 -11.99
N VAL A 160 3.85 21.09 -11.59
CA VAL A 160 3.05 19.96 -11.10
C VAL A 160 2.96 18.88 -12.18
N PHE A 161 2.56 19.24 -13.39
CA PHE A 161 2.48 18.31 -14.52
C PHE A 161 3.84 17.70 -14.83
N GLN A 162 4.88 18.52 -14.92
CA GLN A 162 6.24 18.05 -15.18
C GLN A 162 6.68 17.03 -14.12
N HIS A 163 6.57 17.35 -12.83
CA HIS A 163 6.99 16.45 -11.76
C HIS A 163 6.24 15.12 -11.77
N TRP A 164 4.91 15.14 -11.89
CA TRP A 164 4.12 13.91 -11.87
C TRP A 164 4.34 13.03 -13.11
N LEU A 165 4.53 13.66 -14.27
CA LEU A 165 4.63 12.97 -15.55
C LEU A 165 6.03 12.44 -15.86
N THR A 166 7.08 13.19 -15.51
CA THR A 166 8.46 12.86 -15.94
C THR A 166 9.28 12.17 -14.85
N ARG A 167 8.83 12.17 -13.59
CA ARG A 167 9.59 11.52 -12.50
C ARG A 167 9.14 10.07 -12.32
N PRO A 168 10.08 9.10 -12.25
CA PRO A 168 9.77 7.71 -11.98
C PRO A 168 9.54 7.42 -10.49
N ASP A 169 9.88 8.34 -9.58
CA ASP A 169 9.68 8.16 -8.15
C ASP A 169 8.28 8.61 -7.68
N ALA A 170 8.02 8.43 -6.40
CA ALA A 170 6.85 8.93 -5.68
C ALA A 170 7.31 9.61 -4.38
N PRO A 171 6.51 10.53 -3.80
CA PRO A 171 6.83 11.14 -2.52
C PRO A 171 7.13 10.11 -1.42
N ASP A 172 8.27 10.25 -0.74
CA ASP A 172 8.62 9.45 0.43
C ASP A 172 8.80 10.38 1.63
N PHE A 173 7.84 10.35 2.54
CA PHE A 173 7.77 11.25 3.69
C PHE A 173 7.31 10.54 4.96
N TRP A 174 7.72 11.03 6.13
CA TRP A 174 7.40 10.42 7.43
C TRP A 174 7.42 11.43 8.58
N ILE A 175 6.84 11.03 9.71
CA ILE A 175 6.98 11.72 10.99
C ILE A 175 8.34 11.35 11.60
N GLU A 176 9.29 12.28 11.58
CA GLU A 176 10.63 12.08 12.13
C GLU A 176 10.60 12.05 13.65
N SER A 177 9.92 13.02 14.26
CA SER A 177 9.80 13.14 15.71
C SER A 177 8.51 13.85 16.07
N ALA A 178 7.86 13.39 17.13
CA ALA A 178 6.76 14.09 17.78
C ALA A 178 7.02 14.07 19.29
N GLY A 179 6.72 15.18 19.96
CA GLY A 179 6.97 15.33 21.39
C GLY A 179 6.09 16.42 21.98
N ASN A 180 5.90 16.32 23.29
CA ASN A 180 5.05 17.23 24.04
C ASN A 180 5.80 17.80 25.23
N GLU A 181 5.58 19.09 25.50
CA GLU A 181 6.12 19.80 26.64
C GLU A 181 4.98 20.39 27.49
N LEU A 182 5.12 20.31 28.82
CA LEU A 182 4.18 20.88 29.77
C LEU A 182 4.76 22.15 30.40
N ASN A 183 4.02 23.25 30.33
CA ASN A 183 4.30 24.42 31.12
C ASN A 183 3.93 24.16 32.58
N ARG A 184 4.91 23.99 33.45
CA ARG A 184 4.70 23.67 34.88
C ARG A 184 4.01 24.77 35.68
N GLN A 185 4.00 26.02 35.19
CA GLN A 185 3.40 27.15 35.89
C GLN A 185 1.91 27.30 35.54
N THR A 186 1.56 27.17 34.27
CA THR A 186 0.18 27.36 33.79
C THR A 186 -0.59 26.05 33.69
N GLY A 187 0.10 24.92 33.49
CA GLY A 187 -0.47 23.63 33.18
C GLY A 187 -0.85 23.45 31.71
N ASP A 188 -0.56 24.43 30.86
CA ASP A 188 -0.75 24.34 29.41
C ASP A 188 0.31 23.43 28.80
N TRP A 189 -0.02 22.84 27.65
CA TRP A 189 0.88 21.93 26.95
C TRP A 189 1.17 22.45 25.54
N THR A 190 2.33 22.07 25.01
CA THR A 190 2.71 22.30 23.62
C THR A 190 3.12 20.98 22.98
N PHE A 191 2.41 20.59 21.93
CA PHE A 191 2.77 19.49 21.04
C PHE A 191 3.62 20.05 19.90
N ALA A 192 4.70 19.36 19.55
CA ALA A 192 5.52 19.68 18.38
C ALA A 192 5.83 18.42 17.57
N ALA A 193 5.65 18.50 16.26
CA ALA A 193 6.04 17.43 15.32
C ALA A 193 6.94 17.98 14.22
N ARG A 194 7.93 17.15 13.85
CA ARG A 194 8.81 17.36 12.69
C ARG A 194 8.59 16.23 11.71
N PHE A 195 8.48 16.62 10.45
CA PHE A 195 8.23 15.75 9.30
C PHE A 195 9.41 15.87 8.34
N ARG A 196 9.69 14.79 7.62
CA ARG A 196 10.78 14.76 6.65
C ARG A 196 10.35 14.06 5.38
N GLN A 197 11.06 14.37 4.30
CA GLN A 197 11.01 13.60 3.06
C GLN A 197 12.40 13.21 2.55
N ALA A 198 12.45 12.13 1.77
CA ALA A 198 13.64 11.69 1.07
C ALA A 198 13.84 12.48 -0.23
N GLN A 199 15.07 12.48 -0.75
CA GLN A 199 15.33 13.04 -2.07
C GLN A 199 14.87 12.06 -3.17
N PRO A 200 14.41 12.57 -4.32
CA PRO A 200 14.34 13.99 -4.66
C PRO A 200 13.09 14.65 -4.04
N TYR A 201 13.21 15.88 -3.54
CA TYR A 201 12.10 16.52 -2.84
C TYR A 201 10.93 16.81 -3.78
N TRP A 202 9.73 16.62 -3.23
CA TRP A 202 8.46 16.97 -3.84
C TRP A 202 7.91 18.23 -3.17
N ALA A 203 7.16 19.02 -3.93
CA ALA A 203 6.35 20.10 -3.37
C ALA A 203 5.06 19.50 -2.79
N LEU A 204 5.06 19.26 -1.49
CA LEU A 204 3.98 18.54 -0.80
C LEU A 204 3.10 19.51 -0.01
N LYS A 205 1.79 19.25 -0.06
CA LYS A 205 0.79 19.88 0.80
C LYS A 205 0.00 18.75 1.46
N LEU A 206 0.36 18.43 2.70
CA LEU A 206 -0.14 17.25 3.41
C LEU A 206 -1.11 17.68 4.50
N ALA A 207 -2.26 17.02 4.62
CA ALA A 207 -3.10 17.19 5.79
C ALA A 207 -2.39 16.63 7.03
N PHE A 208 -2.64 17.20 8.20
CA PHE A 208 -2.34 16.57 9.48
C PHE A 208 -3.56 16.62 10.38
N SER A 209 -3.73 15.60 11.21
CA SER A 209 -4.65 15.60 12.34
C SER A 209 -3.87 15.37 13.63
N LEU A 210 -4.36 15.98 14.70
CA LEU A 210 -3.88 15.81 16.06
C LEU A 210 -5.11 15.55 16.93
N GLU A 211 -5.19 14.35 17.49
CA GLU A 211 -6.29 13.90 18.33
C GLU A 211 -5.77 13.52 19.72
N ASP A 212 -6.66 13.46 20.71
CA ASP A 212 -6.36 12.80 21.97
C ASP A 212 -6.62 11.27 21.92
N GLU A 213 -6.33 10.56 23.01
CA GLU A 213 -6.56 9.11 23.11
C GLU A 213 -8.02 8.66 22.99
N ASP A 214 -8.96 9.60 23.19
CA ASP A 214 -10.40 9.37 23.05
C ASP A 214 -10.89 9.70 21.61
N GLY A 215 -10.00 10.11 20.70
CA GLY A 215 -10.31 10.48 19.33
C GLY A 215 -10.89 11.89 19.18
N LYS A 216 -10.78 12.73 20.21
CA LYS A 216 -11.21 14.13 20.11
C LYS A 216 -10.16 14.93 19.35
N LEU A 217 -10.61 15.61 18.30
CA LEU A 217 -9.76 16.51 17.52
C LEU A 217 -9.24 17.68 18.37
N LEU A 218 -7.91 17.77 18.49
CA LEU A 218 -7.18 18.85 19.14
C LEU A 218 -6.74 19.92 18.14
N ALA A 219 -6.30 19.51 16.95
CA ALA A 219 -5.95 20.39 15.84
C ALA A 219 -5.93 19.61 14.51
N GLU A 220 -6.13 20.33 13.41
CA GLU A 220 -5.90 19.84 12.05
C GLU A 220 -5.38 20.98 11.18
N GLY A 221 -4.79 20.65 10.05
CA GLY A 221 -4.34 21.65 9.09
C GLY A 221 -3.60 21.08 7.89
N LEU A 222 -3.05 21.98 7.07
CA LEU A 222 -2.24 21.63 5.91
C LEU A 222 -0.78 22.03 6.17
N LEU A 223 0.12 21.06 6.04
CA LEU A 223 1.56 21.22 6.14
C LEU A 223 2.15 21.34 4.73
N GLN A 224 2.75 22.49 4.43
CA GLN A 224 3.56 22.65 3.21
C GLN A 224 4.97 22.12 3.47
N MET A 225 5.49 21.30 2.56
CA MET A 225 6.85 20.76 2.62
C MET A 225 7.45 20.72 1.21
N ASN A 226 8.31 21.70 0.90
CA ASN A 226 8.97 21.85 -0.40
C ASN A 226 10.47 21.49 -0.36
N ASP A 227 11.01 21.29 0.85
CA ASP A 227 12.39 20.93 1.12
C ASP A 227 12.40 19.68 2.04
N ARG A 228 13.55 19.34 2.59
CA ARG A 228 13.81 18.15 3.40
C ARG A 228 12.86 17.97 4.58
N GLU A 229 12.46 19.05 5.24
CA GLU A 229 11.72 18.99 6.50
C GLU A 229 10.70 20.12 6.63
N SER A 230 9.68 19.86 7.44
CA SER A 230 8.68 20.83 7.87
C SER A 230 8.21 20.48 9.28
N SER A 231 7.61 21.43 9.99
CA SER A 231 7.16 21.22 11.36
C SER A 231 5.95 22.07 11.70
N PHE A 232 5.23 21.66 12.75
CA PHE A 232 4.21 22.49 13.37
C PHE A 232 4.24 22.31 14.88
N SER A 233 3.64 23.26 15.59
CA SER A 233 3.37 23.17 17.02
C SER A 233 1.93 23.57 17.33
N VAL A 234 1.32 22.89 18.30
CA VAL A 234 -0.03 23.18 18.81
C VAL A 234 0.06 23.36 20.31
N THR A 235 -0.55 24.42 20.82
CA THR A 235 -0.65 24.68 22.27
C THR A 235 -2.10 24.51 22.71
N GLY A 236 -2.31 23.86 23.86
CA GLY A 236 -3.64 23.68 24.42
C GLY A 236 -3.68 23.83 25.94
N PRO A 237 -4.86 24.09 26.51
CA PRO A 237 -5.04 24.18 27.95
C PRO A 237 -5.02 22.80 28.61
N LYS A 238 -4.88 22.77 29.93
CA LYS A 238 -5.13 21.57 30.74
C LYS A 238 -6.54 20.98 30.50
N PRO A 239 -6.75 19.66 30.66
CA PRO A 239 -5.76 18.64 31.03
C PRO A 239 -4.79 18.31 29.89
N TYR A 240 -3.64 17.73 30.25
CA TYR A 240 -2.59 17.35 29.30
C TYR A 240 -2.89 15.98 28.69
N PRO A 241 -3.19 15.90 27.37
CA PRO A 241 -3.63 14.66 26.76
C PRO A 241 -2.44 13.80 26.30
N THR A 242 -2.68 12.50 26.18
CA THR A 242 -1.95 11.68 25.20
C THR A 242 -2.36 12.19 23.82
N CYS A 243 -1.40 12.52 22.96
CA CYS A 243 -1.67 13.01 21.61
C CYS A 243 -1.38 11.94 20.57
N ILE A 244 -2.25 11.81 19.57
CA ILE A 244 -2.05 10.99 18.38
C ILE A 244 -1.98 11.94 17.19
N VAL A 245 -0.83 11.98 16.52
CA VAL A 245 -0.65 12.74 15.28
C VAL A 245 -0.69 11.81 14.09
N GLU A 246 -1.43 12.19 13.05
CA GLU A 246 -1.45 11.52 11.75
C GLU A 246 -1.11 12.50 10.62
N LEU A 247 -0.39 12.00 9.61
CA LEU A 247 0.01 12.76 8.43
C LEU A 247 -0.64 12.17 7.18
N ASP A 248 -1.46 13.00 6.54
CA ASP A 248 -2.35 12.67 5.43
C ASP A 248 -3.16 11.39 5.71
N PRO A 249 -4.00 11.41 6.78
CA PRO A 249 -4.77 10.24 7.24
C PRO A 249 -5.73 9.70 6.17
N GLU A 250 -6.20 10.57 5.29
CA GLU A 250 -7.11 10.24 4.18
C GLU A 250 -6.39 9.73 2.93
N TRP A 251 -5.06 9.59 2.95
CA TRP A 251 -4.27 9.11 1.80
C TRP A 251 -4.50 9.91 0.51
N HIS A 252 -4.71 11.23 0.60
CA HIS A 252 -4.90 12.06 -0.59
C HIS A 252 -3.61 12.24 -1.40
N MET A 253 -2.45 12.18 -0.75
CA MET A 253 -1.14 12.19 -1.38
C MET A 253 -0.68 10.77 -1.68
N PHE A 254 -0.47 10.50 -2.97
CA PHE A 254 0.23 9.32 -3.44
C PHE A 254 1.65 9.28 -2.89
N ARG A 255 2.10 8.11 -2.44
CA ARG A 255 3.38 8.00 -1.74
C ARG A 255 4.04 6.65 -1.92
N GLN A 256 5.36 6.63 -1.78
CA GLN A 256 6.10 5.40 -1.57
C GLN A 256 5.78 4.85 -0.17
N VAL A 257 5.39 3.58 -0.11
CA VAL A 257 5.09 2.87 1.13
C VAL A 257 6.27 1.96 1.46
N PRO A 258 7.05 2.23 2.53
CA PRO A 258 8.18 1.37 2.88
C PRO A 258 7.69 -0.02 3.29
N LEU A 259 8.49 -1.07 3.04
CA LEU A 259 8.11 -2.46 3.30
C LEU A 259 7.62 -2.71 4.73
N SER A 260 8.17 -2.02 5.75
CA SER A 260 7.71 -2.15 7.13
C SER A 260 6.35 -1.51 7.42
N ALA A 261 5.83 -0.71 6.49
CA ALA A 261 4.52 -0.07 6.56
C ALA A 261 3.47 -0.72 5.65
N GLN A 262 3.82 -1.82 4.99
CA GLN A 262 2.90 -2.59 4.15
C GLN A 262 2.33 -3.76 4.93
N GLU A 263 1.04 -4.04 4.74
CA GLU A 263 0.45 -5.27 5.26
C GLU A 263 1.09 -6.50 4.60
N PRO A 264 1.44 -7.55 5.38
CA PRO A 264 1.99 -8.77 4.82
C PRO A 264 1.04 -9.39 3.79
N CYS A 265 1.53 -9.67 2.58
CA CYS A 265 0.73 -10.29 1.52
C CYS A 265 1.62 -11.11 0.58
N LEU A 266 1.04 -12.06 -0.15
CA LEU A 266 1.81 -12.93 -1.06
C LEU A 266 2.53 -12.12 -2.15
N ASN A 267 1.96 -11.01 -2.61
CA ASN A 267 2.57 -10.19 -3.65
C ASN A 267 3.90 -9.54 -3.21
N LEU A 268 4.09 -9.30 -1.91
CA LEU A 268 5.38 -8.89 -1.36
C LEU A 268 6.43 -9.99 -1.49
N VAL A 269 6.05 -11.24 -1.19
CA VAL A 269 6.93 -12.41 -1.33
C VAL A 269 7.22 -12.68 -2.81
N MET A 270 6.20 -12.65 -3.67
CA MET A 270 6.37 -12.97 -5.09
C MET A 270 7.13 -11.89 -5.89
N ASN A 271 7.21 -10.65 -5.41
CA ASN A 271 7.97 -9.59 -6.07
C ASN A 271 9.36 -9.35 -5.46
N ASP A 272 9.69 -10.02 -4.35
CA ASP A 272 11.04 -10.01 -3.76
C ASP A 272 11.95 -10.99 -4.52
N PRO A 273 12.99 -10.51 -5.23
CA PRO A 273 13.89 -11.38 -6.01
C PRO A 273 14.74 -12.30 -5.11
N THR A 274 14.81 -12.04 -3.79
CA THR A 274 15.49 -12.95 -2.86
C THR A 274 14.55 -13.99 -2.24
N THR A 275 13.34 -14.15 -2.77
CA THR A 275 12.42 -15.18 -2.28
C THR A 275 12.90 -16.59 -2.58
N ILE A 276 12.84 -17.43 -1.55
CA ILE A 276 13.00 -18.88 -1.65
C ILE A 276 11.61 -19.51 -1.63
N VAL A 277 11.26 -20.24 -2.68
CA VAL A 277 10.06 -21.08 -2.75
C VAL A 277 10.44 -22.51 -2.39
N VAL A 278 9.79 -23.08 -1.38
CA VAL A 278 10.07 -24.43 -0.90
C VAL A 278 8.87 -25.33 -1.16
N TYR A 279 9.06 -26.32 -2.04
CA TYR A 279 8.04 -27.29 -2.39
C TYR A 279 8.31 -28.66 -1.71
N PRO A 280 7.26 -29.46 -1.45
CA PRO A 280 7.44 -30.75 -0.81
C PRO A 280 7.97 -31.81 -1.78
N SER A 281 8.97 -32.60 -1.37
CA SER A 281 9.59 -33.64 -2.22
C SER A 281 8.98 -35.04 -2.08
N ALA A 282 8.02 -35.21 -1.16
CA ALA A 282 7.37 -36.49 -0.93
C ALA A 282 6.58 -36.96 -2.16
N LYS A 283 6.50 -38.27 -2.38
CA LYS A 283 5.80 -38.89 -3.51
C LYS A 283 4.38 -39.28 -3.12
N ASP A 284 3.54 -38.29 -2.90
CA ASP A 284 2.13 -38.46 -2.55
C ASP A 284 1.26 -37.41 -3.25
N ALA A 285 -0.05 -37.66 -3.28
CA ALA A 285 -1.00 -36.83 -4.02
C ALA A 285 -1.12 -35.39 -3.51
N MET A 286 -0.79 -35.10 -2.24
CA MET A 286 -0.77 -33.72 -1.73
C MET A 286 0.42 -32.97 -2.32
N SER A 287 1.59 -33.61 -2.27
CA SER A 287 2.84 -33.06 -2.79
C SER A 287 2.76 -32.83 -4.30
N ASP A 288 2.08 -33.72 -5.03
CA ASP A 288 1.81 -33.56 -6.47
C ASP A 288 0.96 -32.30 -6.76
N GLU A 289 -0.10 -32.02 -5.98
CA GLU A 289 -0.91 -30.80 -6.18
C GLU A 289 -0.14 -29.52 -5.82
N LEU A 290 0.68 -29.54 -4.77
CA LEU A 290 1.50 -28.39 -4.37
C LEU A 290 2.60 -28.11 -5.40
N THR A 291 3.22 -29.15 -5.97
CA THR A 291 4.27 -29.00 -6.98
C THR A 291 3.76 -28.36 -8.26
N LYS A 292 2.47 -28.52 -8.62
CA LYS A 292 1.87 -27.78 -9.75
C LYS A 292 1.93 -26.26 -9.59
N LEU A 293 2.00 -25.74 -8.36
CA LEU A 293 2.20 -24.31 -8.13
C LEU A 293 3.60 -23.85 -8.55
N VAL A 294 4.61 -24.73 -8.45
CA VAL A 294 5.97 -24.43 -8.93
C VAL A 294 5.94 -24.12 -10.42
N GLU A 295 5.26 -24.94 -11.22
CA GLU A 295 5.10 -24.71 -12.67
C GLU A 295 4.46 -23.35 -12.96
N VAL A 296 3.46 -22.94 -12.16
CA VAL A 296 2.80 -21.62 -12.31
C VAL A 296 3.76 -20.48 -11.95
N ILE A 297 4.58 -20.66 -10.92
CA ILE A 297 5.58 -19.67 -10.50
C ILE A 297 6.67 -19.53 -11.57
N GLU A 298 7.20 -20.63 -12.10
CA GLU A 298 8.18 -20.63 -13.18
C GLU A 298 7.62 -19.99 -14.45
N ALA A 299 6.39 -20.35 -14.84
CA ALA A 299 5.71 -19.77 -15.99
C ALA A 299 5.45 -18.26 -15.86
N SER A 300 5.52 -17.71 -14.64
CA SER A 300 5.35 -16.28 -14.42
C SER A 300 6.57 -15.44 -14.81
N GLY A 301 7.69 -16.08 -15.16
CA GLY A 301 8.92 -15.39 -15.57
C GLY A 301 9.70 -14.74 -14.43
N ARG A 302 9.33 -15.02 -13.18
CA ARG A 302 10.05 -14.52 -12.00
C ARG A 302 11.29 -15.36 -11.75
N GLU A 303 12.42 -14.68 -11.56
CA GLU A 303 13.69 -15.31 -11.18
C GLU A 303 13.73 -15.53 -9.66
N LEU A 304 13.04 -16.58 -9.18
CA LEU A 304 13.02 -16.96 -7.76
C LEU A 304 13.86 -18.22 -7.53
N THR A 305 14.39 -18.37 -6.31
CA THR A 305 15.06 -19.61 -5.90
C THR A 305 14.01 -20.65 -5.54
N ILE A 306 13.89 -21.74 -6.31
CA ILE A 306 12.91 -22.80 -6.07
C ILE A 306 13.64 -24.09 -5.70
N ILE A 307 13.42 -24.61 -4.49
CA ILE A 307 14.12 -25.78 -3.97
C ILE A 307 13.18 -26.74 -3.25
N SER A 308 13.58 -28.01 -3.13
CA SER A 308 12.80 -28.97 -2.35
C SER A 308 12.96 -28.77 -0.85
N ASP A 309 12.00 -29.28 -0.08
CA ASP A 309 12.01 -29.30 1.38
C ASP A 309 13.19 -30.06 2.01
N THR A 310 13.82 -30.97 1.26
CA THR A 310 15.04 -31.69 1.68
C THR A 310 16.33 -30.92 1.43
N GLU A 311 16.33 -30.01 0.47
CA GLU A 311 17.45 -29.09 0.20
C GLU A 311 17.42 -27.87 1.12
N PHE A 312 16.23 -27.48 1.56
CA PHE A 312 16.01 -26.32 2.42
C PHE A 312 16.71 -26.46 3.77
N LYS A 313 17.37 -25.39 4.20
CA LYS A 313 17.95 -25.25 5.52
C LYS A 313 17.62 -23.88 6.10
N LEU A 314 17.34 -23.82 7.39
CA LEU A 314 16.91 -22.59 8.07
C LEU A 314 17.88 -21.41 7.89
N GLU A 315 19.19 -21.68 7.80
CA GLU A 315 20.21 -20.65 7.57
C GLU A 315 20.07 -19.90 6.23
N MET A 316 19.36 -20.48 5.24
CA MET A 316 19.12 -19.84 3.95
C MET A 316 18.17 -18.64 4.06
N LEU A 317 17.43 -18.50 5.17
CA LEU A 317 16.47 -17.41 5.36
C LEU A 317 17.08 -16.06 5.75
N ALA A 318 18.40 -15.99 5.99
CA ALA A 318 19.06 -14.73 6.30
C ALA A 318 18.87 -13.74 5.12
N ASP A 319 18.15 -12.64 5.35
CA ASP A 319 17.78 -11.64 4.32
C ASP A 319 16.98 -12.17 3.12
N HIS A 320 16.27 -13.29 3.28
CA HIS A 320 15.40 -13.86 2.25
C HIS A 320 13.94 -13.88 2.71
N SER A 321 13.03 -13.68 1.76
CA SER A 321 11.61 -13.99 1.95
C SER A 321 11.40 -15.49 1.66
N LEU A 322 10.33 -16.06 2.21
CA LEU A 322 10.03 -17.48 2.10
C LEU A 322 8.61 -17.69 1.59
N PHE A 323 8.43 -18.57 0.60
CA PHE A 323 7.14 -19.14 0.27
C PHE A 323 7.16 -20.65 0.45
N ILE A 324 6.52 -21.15 1.49
CA ILE A 324 6.41 -22.59 1.75
C ILE A 324 5.09 -23.14 1.19
N LEU A 325 5.20 -24.16 0.34
CA LEU A 325 4.07 -24.89 -0.21
C LEU A 325 3.83 -26.13 0.65
N GLY A 326 2.72 -26.14 1.38
CA GLY A 326 2.39 -27.17 2.36
C GLY A 326 2.84 -26.81 3.77
N GLY A 327 1.89 -26.91 4.71
CA GLY A 327 2.17 -26.86 6.16
C GLY A 327 2.04 -28.23 6.82
N GLY A 328 2.52 -28.36 8.06
CA GLY A 328 2.48 -29.62 8.81
C GLY A 328 3.46 -30.66 8.25
N SER A 329 3.05 -31.93 8.21
CA SER A 329 3.89 -33.01 7.64
C SER A 329 3.91 -33.04 6.12
N ALA A 330 3.19 -32.14 5.44
CA ALA A 330 3.16 -32.09 3.98
C ALA A 330 4.49 -31.58 3.40
N ASN A 331 5.23 -30.75 4.14
CA ASN A 331 6.51 -30.18 3.73
C ASN A 331 7.46 -30.17 4.93
N SER A 332 8.59 -30.88 4.87
CA SER A 332 9.48 -31.01 6.03
C SER A 332 10.15 -29.70 6.45
N ALA A 333 10.21 -28.70 5.57
CA ALA A 333 10.72 -27.38 5.93
C ALA A 333 9.81 -26.68 6.95
N TRP A 334 8.52 -27.03 7.03
CA TRP A 334 7.57 -26.41 7.97
C TRP A 334 8.03 -26.55 9.42
N GLU A 335 8.54 -27.71 9.82
CA GLU A 335 9.02 -27.96 11.17
C GLU A 335 10.21 -27.05 11.54
N GLN A 336 11.01 -26.62 10.55
CA GLN A 336 12.13 -25.70 10.77
C GLN A 336 11.67 -24.24 10.90
N VAL A 337 10.57 -23.85 10.23
CA VAL A 337 10.16 -22.43 10.11
C VAL A 337 8.93 -22.06 10.94
N ARG A 338 8.18 -23.04 11.48
CA ARG A 338 6.95 -22.77 12.24
C ARG A 338 7.15 -21.84 13.45
N GLU A 339 8.35 -21.82 14.04
CA GLU A 339 8.69 -20.93 15.16
C GLU A 339 8.93 -19.47 14.72
N LEU A 340 9.06 -19.22 13.41
CA LEU A 340 9.13 -17.87 12.85
C LEU A 340 7.74 -17.28 12.59
N VAL A 341 6.70 -18.10 12.66
CA VAL A 341 5.30 -17.68 12.50
C VAL A 341 4.70 -17.53 13.91
N PRO A 342 3.98 -16.42 14.21
CA PRO A 342 3.33 -16.27 15.50
C PRO A 342 2.31 -17.38 15.75
N MET A 343 2.61 -18.29 16.68
CA MET A 343 1.80 -19.50 16.93
C MET A 343 0.40 -19.17 17.46
N GLU A 344 0.24 -18.04 18.14
CA GLU A 344 -1.03 -17.48 18.57
C GLU A 344 -1.88 -16.99 17.40
N THR A 345 -1.27 -16.73 16.25
CA THR A 345 -1.95 -16.27 15.03
C THR A 345 -2.19 -17.42 14.06
N PHE A 346 -1.23 -18.32 13.86
CA PHE A 346 -1.38 -19.41 12.89
C PHE A 346 -0.66 -20.69 13.30
N THR A 347 -1.36 -21.81 13.14
CA THR A 347 -0.77 -23.15 13.22
C THR A 347 -1.35 -24.05 12.13
N ALA A 348 -0.58 -25.02 11.67
CA ALA A 348 -1.03 -26.02 10.70
C ALA A 348 -0.52 -27.41 11.08
N ASN A 349 -1.37 -28.41 10.85
CA ASN A 349 -1.05 -29.83 10.93
C ASN A 349 -1.61 -30.52 9.66
N PRO A 350 -1.40 -31.83 9.45
CA PRO A 350 -1.75 -32.47 8.18
C PRO A 350 -3.24 -32.48 7.79
N ARG A 351 -4.16 -32.17 8.72
CA ARG A 351 -5.61 -32.24 8.48
C ARG A 351 -6.37 -30.99 8.88
N SER A 352 -5.71 -30.02 9.51
CA SER A 352 -6.34 -28.77 9.92
C SER A 352 -5.31 -27.65 10.08
N PHE A 353 -5.82 -26.43 10.02
CA PHE A 353 -5.09 -25.23 10.42
C PHE A 353 -5.93 -24.39 11.38
N THR A 354 -5.27 -23.49 12.09
CA THR A 354 -5.89 -22.56 13.03
C THR A 354 -5.48 -21.15 12.67
N ILE A 355 -6.43 -20.22 12.66
CA ILE A 355 -6.17 -18.77 12.58
C ILE A 355 -6.73 -18.15 13.87
N GLY A 356 -5.86 -17.54 14.67
CA GLY A 356 -6.18 -17.06 16.00
C GLY A 356 -6.75 -18.18 16.88
N ARG A 357 -8.04 -18.08 17.22
CA ARG A 357 -8.76 -19.09 18.02
C ARG A 357 -9.64 -20.03 17.19
N LYS A 358 -9.74 -19.81 15.88
CA LYS A 358 -10.67 -20.53 15.00
C LYS A 358 -9.96 -21.68 14.32
N VAL A 359 -10.52 -22.87 14.45
CA VAL A 359 -10.00 -24.12 13.86
C VAL A 359 -10.75 -24.41 12.56
N TYR A 360 -9.99 -24.78 11.52
CA TYR A 360 -10.48 -25.11 10.19
C TYR A 360 -10.04 -26.54 9.85
N ASP A 361 -10.95 -27.50 10.02
CA ASP A 361 -10.66 -28.95 9.96
C ASP A 361 -11.43 -29.69 8.86
N ALA A 362 -12.27 -29.00 8.08
CA ALA A 362 -12.96 -29.62 6.97
C ALA A 362 -11.97 -29.99 5.85
N LYS A 363 -12.16 -31.16 5.23
CA LYS A 363 -11.24 -31.71 4.20
C LYS A 363 -11.01 -30.76 3.03
N GLY A 364 -12.04 -30.05 2.60
CA GLY A 364 -11.96 -29.12 1.47
C GLY A 364 -11.34 -27.76 1.80
N MET A 365 -10.86 -27.54 3.04
CA MET A 365 -10.31 -26.25 3.46
C MET A 365 -8.82 -26.10 3.14
N SER A 366 -8.45 -24.93 2.62
CA SER A 366 -7.06 -24.50 2.43
C SER A 366 -6.90 -23.03 2.82
N VAL A 367 -5.66 -22.62 3.04
CA VAL A 367 -5.31 -21.28 3.52
C VAL A 367 -4.04 -20.79 2.84
N LEU A 368 -4.08 -19.55 2.36
CA LEU A 368 -2.89 -18.73 2.11
C LEU A 368 -2.71 -17.80 3.31
N ALA A 369 -1.54 -17.79 3.92
CA ALA A 369 -1.20 -16.95 5.06
C ALA A 369 0.15 -16.29 4.85
N THR A 370 0.27 -14.99 5.10
CA THR A 370 1.53 -14.24 4.99
C THR A 370 1.83 -13.45 6.24
N PHE A 371 3.09 -13.48 6.67
CA PHE A 371 3.59 -12.85 7.89
C PHE A 371 4.86 -12.04 7.60
N THR A 372 5.12 -11.03 8.43
CA THR A 372 6.42 -10.36 8.48
C THR A 372 7.48 -11.33 9.00
N HIS A 373 8.65 -11.37 8.37
CA HIS A 373 9.77 -12.18 8.84
C HIS A 373 10.32 -11.59 10.16
N PRO A 374 10.36 -12.37 11.26
CA PRO A 374 10.65 -11.82 12.59
C PRO A 374 12.12 -11.42 12.79
N ARG A 375 13.02 -11.93 11.94
CA ARG A 375 14.48 -11.74 12.06
C ARG A 375 15.10 -10.87 10.96
N SER A 376 14.36 -10.60 9.89
CA SER A 376 14.89 -9.96 8.67
C SER A 376 13.92 -8.85 8.26
N ARG A 377 14.30 -7.60 8.53
CA ARG A 377 13.42 -6.46 8.33
C ARG A 377 13.09 -6.31 6.84
N GLY A 378 11.80 -6.17 6.52
CA GLY A 378 11.33 -6.04 5.14
C GLY A 378 11.27 -7.35 4.35
N LYS A 379 11.43 -8.49 5.02
CA LYS A 379 11.20 -9.82 4.44
C LYS A 379 9.91 -10.43 4.98
N PHE A 380 9.36 -11.39 4.25
CA PHE A 380 8.05 -11.96 4.53
C PHE A 380 8.05 -13.49 4.39
N ILE A 381 7.11 -14.15 5.08
CA ILE A 381 6.92 -15.59 5.05
C ILE A 381 5.47 -15.85 4.60
N SER A 382 5.29 -16.43 3.43
CA SER A 382 4.01 -16.94 2.94
C SER A 382 3.93 -18.47 3.09
N ILE A 383 2.77 -18.97 3.46
CA ILE A 383 2.44 -20.39 3.56
C ILE A 383 1.16 -20.64 2.78
N TYR A 384 1.16 -21.65 1.92
CA TYR A 384 -0.08 -22.20 1.37
C TYR A 384 -0.29 -23.63 1.86
N HIS A 385 -1.34 -23.86 2.66
CA HIS A 385 -1.63 -25.15 3.28
C HIS A 385 -3.05 -25.62 2.94
N GLY A 386 -3.24 -26.93 2.74
CA GLY A 386 -4.54 -27.53 2.51
C GLY A 386 -4.73 -28.80 3.33
N ASN A 387 -5.95 -29.02 3.80
CA ASN A 387 -6.31 -30.14 4.67
C ASN A 387 -6.41 -31.48 3.91
N SER A 388 -6.50 -31.45 2.59
CA SER A 388 -6.54 -32.64 1.72
C SER A 388 -6.27 -32.28 0.25
N VAL A 389 -6.17 -33.30 -0.61
CA VAL A 389 -5.95 -33.14 -2.06
C VAL A 389 -7.10 -32.33 -2.68
N GLU A 390 -8.33 -32.55 -2.21
CA GLU A 390 -9.52 -31.79 -2.63
C GLU A 390 -9.39 -30.29 -2.34
N ALA A 391 -8.80 -29.93 -1.19
CA ALA A 391 -8.58 -28.53 -0.83
C ALA A 391 -7.57 -27.81 -1.73
N LEU A 392 -6.67 -28.58 -2.36
CA LEU A 392 -5.60 -28.09 -3.22
C LEU A 392 -5.94 -28.17 -4.71
N ALA A 393 -7.05 -28.81 -5.11
CA ALA A 393 -7.46 -28.97 -6.51
C ALA A 393 -7.60 -27.66 -7.29
N ARG A 394 -7.61 -26.52 -6.59
CA ARG A 394 -7.76 -25.16 -7.11
C ARG A 394 -6.63 -24.22 -6.65
N ALA A 395 -5.50 -24.79 -6.25
CA ALA A 395 -4.35 -24.08 -5.68
C ALA A 395 -3.90 -22.87 -6.52
N ARG A 396 -3.87 -22.99 -7.86
CA ARG A 396 -3.44 -21.89 -8.74
C ARG A 396 -4.22 -20.58 -8.56
N TYR A 397 -5.41 -20.61 -7.97
CA TYR A 397 -6.20 -19.40 -7.77
C TYR A 397 -5.70 -18.51 -6.63
N ILE A 398 -4.77 -18.97 -5.79
CA ILE A 398 -4.21 -18.15 -4.70
C ILE A 398 -3.54 -16.88 -5.21
N PHE A 399 -2.99 -16.89 -6.43
CA PHE A 399 -2.35 -15.72 -7.02
C PHE A 399 -3.32 -14.57 -7.32
N PHE A 400 -4.64 -14.83 -7.37
CA PHE A 400 -5.67 -13.77 -7.46
C PHE A 400 -5.94 -13.10 -6.12
N TYR A 401 -5.57 -13.73 -5.00
CA TYR A 401 -5.81 -13.23 -3.65
C TYR A 401 -4.52 -12.79 -2.95
N GLY A 402 -3.48 -12.48 -3.74
CA GLY A 402 -2.15 -12.19 -3.22
C GLY A 402 -2.00 -10.86 -2.46
N TRP A 403 -3.08 -10.11 -2.29
CA TRP A 403 -3.13 -8.82 -1.59
C TRP A 403 -3.57 -8.94 -0.13
N ASP A 404 -4.16 -10.07 0.27
CA ASP A 404 -4.63 -10.31 1.62
C ASP A 404 -3.55 -11.02 2.46
N SER A 405 -3.54 -10.78 3.79
CA SER A 405 -2.63 -11.50 4.71
C SER A 405 -3.10 -12.93 4.96
N PHE A 406 -4.41 -13.13 5.08
CA PHE A 406 -5.04 -14.45 5.16
C PHE A 406 -6.12 -14.60 4.11
N VAL A 407 -6.18 -15.78 3.50
CA VAL A 407 -7.25 -16.16 2.59
C VAL A 407 -7.61 -17.61 2.86
N VAL A 408 -8.83 -17.84 3.34
CA VAL A 408 -9.36 -19.17 3.60
C VAL A 408 -10.28 -19.59 2.47
N PHE A 409 -10.12 -20.82 2.00
CA PHE A 409 -10.89 -21.41 0.92
C PHE A 409 -11.64 -22.66 1.39
N GLN A 410 -12.77 -22.96 0.74
CA GLN A 410 -13.49 -24.24 0.81
C GLN A 410 -13.75 -24.75 -0.60
N GLY A 411 -13.17 -25.89 -0.96
CA GLY A 411 -13.22 -26.44 -2.32
C GLY A 411 -12.71 -25.43 -3.36
N GLY A 412 -11.73 -24.60 -2.96
CA GLY A 412 -11.18 -23.51 -3.77
C GLY A 412 -12.09 -22.31 -3.99
N ARG A 413 -13.17 -22.15 -3.23
CA ARG A 413 -13.96 -20.90 -3.17
C ARG A 413 -13.54 -20.09 -1.96
N LEU A 414 -13.38 -18.77 -2.12
CA LEU A 414 -13.10 -17.85 -1.03
C LEU A 414 -14.19 -17.95 0.05
N MET A 415 -13.76 -18.11 1.31
CA MET A 415 -14.63 -18.07 2.48
C MET A 415 -14.43 -16.80 3.30
N GLU A 416 -13.16 -16.47 3.55
CA GLU A 416 -12.77 -15.43 4.50
C GLU A 416 -11.42 -14.88 4.07
N ARG A 417 -11.25 -13.57 4.28
CA ARG A 417 -9.98 -12.87 4.05
C ARG A 417 -9.77 -11.84 5.15
N GLU A 418 -8.52 -11.63 5.52
CA GLU A 418 -8.13 -10.71 6.58
C GLU A 418 -6.79 -10.05 6.26
N MET A 419 -6.63 -8.80 6.71
CA MET A 419 -5.39 -8.03 6.62
C MET A 419 -4.77 -7.93 8.00
N LEU A 420 -3.52 -8.38 8.14
CA LEU A 420 -2.71 -8.14 9.33
C LEU A 420 -2.17 -6.71 9.31
N PRO A 421 -2.05 -6.05 10.48
CA PRO A 421 -1.46 -4.72 10.52
C PRO A 421 0.01 -4.75 10.07
N PRO A 422 0.52 -3.65 9.48
CA PRO A 422 1.93 -3.54 9.16
C PRO A 422 2.79 -3.45 10.44
N LEU A 423 4.09 -3.70 10.32
CA LEU A 423 5.03 -3.62 11.46
C LEU A 423 5.15 -2.20 12.04
N THR A 424 5.03 -1.18 11.18
CA THR A 424 5.19 0.23 11.54
C THR A 424 4.18 1.08 10.77
N ASN A 425 3.85 2.26 11.28
CA ASN A 425 3.17 3.30 10.51
C ASN A 425 3.99 4.60 10.60
N PRO A 426 4.77 4.96 9.58
CA PRO A 426 5.63 6.15 9.61
C PRO A 426 4.85 7.46 9.58
N TRP A 427 3.55 7.42 9.31
CA TRP A 427 2.65 8.57 9.22
C TRP A 427 1.78 8.76 10.46
N ARG A 428 1.94 7.92 11.48
CA ARG A 428 1.18 8.00 12.73
C ARG A 428 2.11 7.89 13.93
N ARG A 429 1.96 8.77 14.92
CA ARG A 429 2.67 8.66 16.19
C ARG A 429 1.77 9.00 17.37
N GLU A 430 1.87 8.15 18.40
CA GLU A 430 1.30 8.40 19.72
C GLU A 430 2.39 9.01 20.63
N VAL A 431 2.08 10.14 21.24
CA VAL A 431 2.89 10.82 22.24
C VAL A 431 2.12 10.77 23.55
N LYS A 432 2.50 9.84 24.42
CA LYS A 432 1.86 9.66 25.73
C LYS A 432 1.94 10.93 26.55
N SER A 433 0.88 11.20 27.32
CA SER A 433 0.98 12.19 28.38
C SER A 433 2.17 11.82 29.27
N ALA A 434 3.03 12.80 29.55
CA ALA A 434 4.00 12.71 30.63
C ALA A 434 3.19 12.46 31.91
N ARG A 435 3.16 11.20 32.36
CA ARG A 435 2.62 10.87 33.66
C ARG A 435 3.35 11.75 34.67
N PHE A 436 2.61 12.44 35.52
CA PHE A 436 3.15 13.00 36.74
C PHE A 436 3.55 11.83 37.64
N ASP A 437 4.70 11.22 37.37
CA ASP A 437 5.37 10.36 38.31
C ASP A 437 6.24 11.25 39.19
N ALA A 438 5.76 11.57 40.39
CA ALA A 438 6.53 12.27 41.41
C ALA A 438 7.73 11.44 41.94
N SER A 439 8.07 10.34 41.27
CA SER A 439 9.10 9.38 41.65
C SER A 439 10.39 9.47 40.79
N ASP A 440 10.36 10.08 39.61
CA ASP A 440 11.53 10.17 38.71
C ASP A 440 12.47 11.38 38.97
N ALA A 441 12.37 12.00 40.14
CA ALA A 441 13.27 13.08 40.57
C ALA A 441 14.65 12.58 41.09
N ARG A 442 15.01 11.31 40.87
CA ARG A 442 16.34 10.78 41.21
C ARG A 442 16.83 9.77 40.19
N GLU A 443 17.40 10.27 39.10
CA GLU A 443 18.66 9.77 38.53
C GLU A 443 19.02 10.58 37.28
N THR A 444 19.59 11.76 37.50
CA THR A 444 20.51 12.37 36.53
C THR A 444 21.84 12.56 37.23
N THR A 445 22.65 11.50 37.23
CA THR A 445 24.07 11.65 37.52
C THR A 445 24.73 12.23 36.27
N PRO A 446 25.46 13.37 36.35
CA PRO A 446 26.07 13.96 35.18
C PRO A 446 27.25 13.10 34.71
N LEU A 447 27.24 12.72 33.43
CA LEU A 447 28.44 12.32 32.71
C LEU A 447 29.45 13.48 32.76
N ARG A 448 30.52 13.30 33.54
CA ARG A 448 31.69 14.19 33.54
C ARG A 448 32.38 14.13 32.18
N SER A 449 32.52 15.28 31.56
CA SER A 449 33.47 15.56 30.50
C SER A 449 34.86 15.84 31.08
N GLY A 450 35.84 15.04 30.68
CA GLY A 450 37.14 15.50 30.16
C GLY A 450 38.27 15.95 31.10
N GLN A 451 39.47 15.50 30.70
CA GLN A 451 40.82 16.08 30.86
C GLN A 451 41.71 15.56 32.00
N SER A 452 42.58 14.60 31.67
CA SER A 452 44.03 14.82 31.47
C SER A 452 44.62 13.71 30.59
#